data_AF-A0AB73AI98-F1
#
_entry.id   AF-A0AB73AI98-F1
#
_cell.length_a   1.000
_cell.length_b   1.000
_cell.length_c   1.000
_cell.angle_alpha   90.00
_cell.angle_beta   90.00
_cell.angle_gamma   90.00
#
_symmetry.space_group_name_H-M   'P 1'
#
loop_
_entity.id
_entity.type
_entity.pdbx_description
1 polymer ?
#
loop_
_entity_poly.entity_id
_entity_poly.type
_entity_poly.pdbx_seq_one_letter_code
_entity_poly.pdbx_strand_id
1 'polypeptide(L)' 'MVEEQNPLSPRGRGIAVTDAPFYGNGTSERLFNIGLCLPSGPTLTDEDIRRVVDTIRKM' A
#
# COMPACT_ATOMS: atom_id res chain seq x y z
N MET A 1 25.58 3.84 -8.53
CA MET A 1 24.17 3.56 -8.80
C MET A 1 23.40 4.76 -8.32
N VAL A 2 23.06 5.66 -9.24
CA VAL A 2 22.28 6.87 -8.93
C VAL A 2 20.82 6.43 -8.97
N GLU A 3 20.14 6.40 -7.81
CA GLU A 3 18.71 6.14 -7.73
C GLU A 3 17.94 7.36 -8.24
N GLU A 4 17.81 7.49 -9.55
CA GLU A 4 16.88 8.45 -10.13
C GLU A 4 15.50 7.80 -10.25
N GLN A 5 14.68 7.93 -9.21
CA GLN A 5 13.25 7.65 -9.29
C GLN A 5 12.46 8.55 -8.35
N ASN A 6 11.67 9.46 -8.92
CA ASN A 6 10.46 10.00 -8.30
C ASN A 6 9.57 10.77 -9.31
N PRO A 7 8.33 10.32 -9.52
CA PRO A 7 7.19 11.24 -9.49
C PRO A 7 6.07 10.70 -8.59
N LEU A 8 6.22 11.00 -7.29
CA LEU A 8 5.33 10.82 -6.13
C LEU A 8 4.88 9.36 -5.81
N SER A 9 5.80 8.41 -5.98
CA SER A 9 5.82 7.02 -5.47
C SER A 9 4.92 6.69 -4.26
N PRO A 10 4.10 5.61 -4.28
CA PRO A 10 4.49 4.24 -3.87
C PRO A 10 4.38 3.21 -5.01
N ARG A 11 5.31 3.29 -5.96
CA ARG A 11 5.48 2.46 -7.18
C ARG A 11 4.57 2.85 -8.36
N GLY A 12 4.86 4.00 -8.98
CA GLY A 12 4.13 4.55 -10.14
C GLY A 12 4.17 3.68 -11.41
N ARG A 13 3.00 3.50 -12.06
CA ARG A 13 2.82 2.80 -13.35
C ARG A 13 1.91 3.57 -14.34
N GLY A 14 1.82 4.89 -14.24
CA GLY A 14 1.01 5.72 -15.15
C GLY A 14 1.59 7.12 -15.33
N ILE A 15 1.29 7.75 -16.48
CA ILE A 15 1.65 9.15 -16.79
C ILE A 15 0.82 10.07 -15.89
N ALA A 16 1.35 10.43 -14.74
CA ALA A 16 0.89 11.57 -13.97
C ALA A 16 2.12 12.23 -13.36
N VAL A 17 2.71 13.13 -14.13
CA VAL A 17 3.82 13.97 -13.68
C VAL A 17 3.22 15.35 -13.48
N THR A 18 2.98 15.74 -12.23
CA THR A 18 2.73 17.14 -11.89
C THR A 18 4.09 17.75 -11.54
N ASP A 19 4.33 19.02 -11.88
CA ASP A 19 5.56 19.76 -11.53
C ASP A 19 5.66 20.06 -10.01
N ALA A 20 5.04 19.24 -9.16
CA ALA A 20 5.02 19.42 -7.72
C ALA A 20 6.27 18.81 -7.06
N PRO A 21 6.92 19.54 -6.13
CA PRO A 21 8.06 19.01 -5.39
C PRO A 21 7.65 17.84 -4.48
N PHE A 22 8.49 16.80 -4.44
CA PHE A 22 8.31 15.64 -3.57
C PHE A 22 9.04 15.82 -2.25
N TYR A 23 8.30 15.58 -1.16
CA TYR A 23 8.82 15.60 0.20
C TYR A 23 8.50 14.26 0.86
N GLY A 24 9.34 13.26 0.60
CA GLY A 24 9.23 11.94 1.20
C GLY A 24 10.60 11.43 1.65
N ASN A 25 10.61 10.57 2.65
CA ASN A 25 11.82 10.00 3.26
C ASN A 25 11.90 8.46 3.12
N GLY A 26 11.10 7.87 2.22
CA GLY A 26 11.03 6.41 2.06
C GLY A 26 10.00 5.70 2.95
N THR A 27 9.34 6.40 3.88
CA THR A 27 8.34 5.78 4.77
C THR A 27 7.14 5.24 4.00
N SER A 28 6.62 6.01 3.05
CA SER A 28 5.52 5.62 2.16
C SER A 28 5.82 4.35 1.36
N GLU A 29 7.03 4.28 0.80
CA GLU A 29 7.54 3.15 0.03
C GLU A 29 7.63 1.90 0.90
N ARG A 30 8.20 2.05 2.10
CA ARG A 30 8.33 0.96 3.05
C ARG A 30 6.96 0.42 3.46
N LEU A 31 6.01 1.30 3.79
CA LEU A 31 4.65 0.90 4.15
C LEU A 31 3.92 0.23 2.98
N PHE A 32 4.10 0.70 1.75
CA PHE A 32 3.52 0.04 0.58
C PHE A 32 4.13 -1.33 0.28
N ASN A 33 5.41 -1.54 0.61
CA ASN A 33 6.09 -2.82 0.42
C ASN A 33 5.67 -3.89 1.42
N ILE A 34 5.34 -3.49 2.65
CA ILE A 34 5.00 -4.42 3.75
C ILE A 34 3.52 -4.41 4.13
N GLY A 35 2.78 -3.43 3.65
CA GLY A 35 1.38 -3.22 3.99
C GLY A 35 0.45 -4.18 3.25
N LEU A 36 -0.60 -4.58 3.94
CA LEU A 36 -1.67 -5.42 3.40
C LEU A 36 -3.01 -4.73 3.69
N CYS A 37 -3.80 -4.48 2.66
CA CYS A 37 -5.16 -3.97 2.82
C CYS A 37 -6.12 -5.14 3.11
N LEU A 38 -6.88 -5.06 4.20
CA LEU A 38 -7.89 -6.03 4.57
C LEU A 38 -9.30 -5.53 4.24
N PRO A 39 -10.27 -6.43 3.99
CA PRO A 39 -11.66 -6.03 3.80
C PRO A 39 -12.24 -5.39 5.07
N SER A 40 -12.76 -4.17 4.95
CA SER A 40 -13.19 -3.34 6.09
C SER A 40 -14.56 -2.66 5.88
N GLY A 41 -15.39 -3.20 4.98
CA GLY A 41 -16.71 -2.66 4.68
C GLY A 41 -17.76 -2.92 5.78
N PRO A 42 -18.80 -2.09 5.88
CA PRO A 42 -19.86 -2.23 6.90
C PRO A 42 -20.75 -3.46 6.69
N THR A 43 -20.67 -4.10 5.52
CA THR A 43 -21.40 -5.33 5.20
C THR A 43 -20.65 -6.60 5.61
N LEU A 44 -19.46 -6.49 6.20
CA LEU A 44 -18.75 -7.66 6.70
C LEU A 44 -19.50 -8.26 7.89
N THR A 45 -19.75 -9.56 7.80
CA THR A 45 -20.24 -10.32 8.95
C THR A 45 -19.06 -10.75 9.83
N ASP A 46 -19.35 -11.10 11.08
CA ASP A 46 -18.33 -11.66 11.97
C ASP A 46 -17.72 -12.96 11.43
N GLU A 47 -18.46 -13.71 10.62
CA GLU A 47 -17.96 -14.92 9.95
C GLU A 47 -16.91 -14.56 8.89
N ASP A 48 -17.16 -13.54 8.08
CA ASP A 48 -16.20 -13.04 7.09
C ASP A 48 -14.90 -12.57 7.77
N ILE A 49 -15.02 -11.84 8.87
CA ILE A 49 -13.87 -11.37 9.66
C ILE A 49 -13.08 -12.57 10.19
N ARG A 50 -13.74 -13.57 10.79
CA ARG A 50 -13.07 -14.78 11.30
C ARG A 50 -12.34 -15.53 10.19
N ARG A 51 -12.98 -15.70 9.02
CA ARG A 51 -12.36 -16.36 7.86
C ARG A 51 -11.08 -15.64 7.42
N VAL A 52 -11.11 -14.30 7.35
CA VAL A 52 -9.94 -13.49 6.99
C VAL A 52 -8.82 -13.68 8.02
N VAL A 53 -9.13 -13.58 9.31
CA VAL A 53 -8.16 -13.75 10.40
C VAL A 53 -7.55 -15.15 10.41
N ASP A 54 -8.36 -16.19 10.27
CA ASP A 54 -7.89 -17.57 10.23
C ASP A 54 -6.99 -17.85 9.03
N THR A 55 -7.28 -17.24 7.89
CA THR A 55 -6.44 -17.37 6.69
C THR A 55 -5.08 -16.70 6.92
N ILE A 56 -5.06 -15.50 7.50
CA ILE A 56 -3.80 -14.77 7.79
C ILE A 56 -2.95 -15.53 8.82
N ARG A 57 -3.57 -16.13 9.84
CA ARG A 57 -2.85 -16.90 10.87
C ARG A 57 -2.26 -18.22 10.37
N LYS A 58 -2.71 -18.72 9.21
CA LYS A 58 -2.24 -19.97 8.59
C LYS A 58 -1.13 -19.78 7.57
N MET A 59 -0.80 -18.53 7.22
CA MET A 59 0.33 -18.18 6.36
C MET A 59 1.64 -18.27 7.13
#